data_AF-V5GCU6-F1
#
_entry.id   AF-V5GCU6-F1
#
_cell.length_a   1.000
_cell.length_b   1.000
_cell.length_c   1.000
_cell.angle_alpha   90.00
_cell.angle_beta   90.00
_cell.angle_gamma   90.00
#
_symmetry.space_group_name_H-M   'P 1'
#
loop_
_entity.id
_entity.type
_entity.pdbx_description
1 polymer ?
#
loop_
_entity_poly.entity_id
_entity_poly.type
_entity_poly.pdbx_seq_one_letter_code
_entity_poly.pdbx_strand_id
1 'polypeptide(L)'
;TIGTSIASTSGFNEQREFNLEMCKAMLRANIPLNKLTNPDFKQFLEKYCKRRVPDESTLRKTYVTPVYKETMQQIKTIIGNNYMWFAVDETTDSCGRFVAN
;
A
#
# COMPACT_ATOMS: atom_id res chain seq x y z
N THR A 1 -9.59 -21.06 -35.31
CA THR A 1 -9.56 -21.23 -33.84
C THR A 1 -8.89 -20.03 -33.19
N ILE A 2 -9.66 -18.98 -32.87
CA ILE A 2 -9.16 -17.71 -32.27
C ILE A 2 -9.88 -17.43 -30.91
N GLY A 3 -10.73 -18.35 -30.44
CA GLY A 3 -11.63 -18.11 -29.30
C GLY A 3 -11.05 -18.30 -27.90
N THR A 4 -9.81 -18.79 -27.73
CA THR A 4 -9.30 -19.25 -26.43
C THR A 4 -8.41 -18.27 -25.65
N SER A 5 -8.03 -17.12 -26.21
CA SER A 5 -7.04 -16.20 -25.58
C SER A 5 -7.65 -15.02 -24.79
N ILE A 6 -8.96 -14.81 -24.84
CA ILE A 6 -9.60 -13.61 -24.27
C ILE A 6 -10.00 -13.83 -22.79
N ALA A 7 -10.42 -15.04 -22.43
CA ALA A 7 -10.87 -15.38 -21.08
C ALA A 7 -9.73 -15.35 -20.05
N SER A 8 -8.51 -15.80 -20.42
CA SER A 8 -7.35 -15.84 -19.52
C SER A 8 -6.82 -14.46 -19.11
N THR A 9 -6.98 -13.46 -19.98
CA THR A 9 -6.49 -12.09 -19.74
C THR A 9 -7.38 -11.34 -18.73
N SER A 10 -8.69 -11.62 -18.73
CA SER A 10 -9.65 -10.96 -17.84
C SER A 10 -9.41 -11.27 -16.36
N GLY A 11 -9.33 -12.55 -15.99
CA GLY A 11 -9.13 -12.97 -14.59
C GLY A 11 -7.79 -12.55 -14.00
N PHE A 12 -6.74 -12.45 -14.83
CA PHE A 12 -5.42 -11.96 -14.39
C PHE A 12 -5.46 -10.47 -14.03
N ASN A 13 -6.16 -9.65 -14.83
CA ASN A 13 -6.33 -8.23 -14.54
C ASN A 13 -7.16 -8.00 -13.27
N GLU A 14 -8.27 -8.72 -13.12
CA GLU A 14 -9.09 -8.65 -11.90
C GLU A 14 -8.31 -9.04 -10.63
N GLN A 15 -7.45 -10.06 -10.71
CA GLN A 15 -6.64 -10.46 -9.56
C GLN A 15 -5.60 -9.39 -9.21
N ARG A 16 -5.00 -8.72 -10.21
CA ARG A 16 -4.06 -7.60 -9.97
C ARG A 16 -4.76 -6.41 -9.36
N GLU A 17 -5.97 -6.10 -9.82
CA GLU A 17 -6.81 -5.04 -9.25
C GLU A 17 -7.19 -5.35 -7.80
N PHE A 18 -7.64 -6.57 -7.52
CA PHE A 18 -7.91 -7.03 -6.16
C PHE A 18 -6.68 -6.87 -5.25
N ASN A 19 -5.50 -7.31 -5.70
CA ASN A 19 -4.27 -7.20 -4.92
C ASN A 19 -3.89 -5.75 -4.63
N LEU A 20 -4.07 -4.85 -5.61
CA LEU A 20 -3.80 -3.42 -5.44
C LEU A 20 -4.75 -2.79 -4.43
N GLU A 21 -6.05 -3.02 -4.57
CA GLU A 21 -7.07 -2.46 -3.67
C GLU A 21 -6.95 -3.02 -2.24
N MET A 22 -6.63 -4.31 -2.09
CA MET A 22 -6.33 -4.91 -0.79
C MET A 22 -5.09 -4.27 -0.15
N CYS A 23 -4.02 -4.04 -0.92
CA CYS A 23 -2.82 -3.37 -0.43
C CYS A 23 -3.12 -1.95 0.04
N LYS A 24 -3.89 -1.18 -0.74
CA LYS A 24 -4.34 0.16 -0.36
C LYS A 24 -5.15 0.15 0.93
N ALA A 25 -6.12 -0.75 1.04
CA ALA A 25 -6.98 -0.85 2.22
C ALA A 25 -6.17 -1.13 3.49
N MET A 26 -5.24 -2.09 3.44
CA MET A 26 -4.37 -2.40 4.58
C MET A 26 -3.51 -1.20 4.99
N LEU A 27 -2.83 -0.55 4.03
CA LEU A 27 -1.96 0.59 4.32
C LEU A 27 -2.73 1.78 4.87
N ARG A 28 -3.90 2.11 4.29
CA ARG A 28 -4.77 3.20 4.76
C ARG A 28 -5.36 2.93 6.14
N ALA A 29 -5.64 1.68 6.46
CA ALA A 29 -6.11 1.26 7.79
C ALA A 29 -4.96 1.10 8.81
N ASN A 30 -3.72 1.44 8.43
CA ASN A 30 -2.52 1.23 9.25
C ASN A 30 -2.35 -0.24 9.70
N ILE A 31 -2.75 -1.18 8.85
CA ILE A 31 -2.59 -2.62 9.07
C ILE A 31 -1.27 -3.05 8.41
N PRO A 32 -0.28 -3.51 9.19
CA PRO A 32 0.97 -4.00 8.64
C PRO A 32 0.76 -5.19 7.70
N LEU A 33 1.39 -5.15 6.52
CA LEU A 33 1.27 -6.23 5.52
C LEU A 33 1.76 -7.58 6.05
N ASN A 34 2.69 -7.58 7.02
CA ASN A 34 3.20 -8.80 7.63
C ASN A 34 2.12 -9.59 8.37
N LYS A 35 0.95 -9.03 8.65
CA LYS A 35 -0.19 -9.78 9.21
C LYS A 35 -0.69 -10.89 8.28
N LEU A 36 -0.42 -10.80 6.98
CA LEU A 36 -0.75 -11.84 6.00
C LEU A 36 0.12 -13.09 6.12
N THR A 37 1.19 -13.07 6.92
CA THR A 37 1.97 -14.29 7.22
C THR A 37 1.22 -15.22 8.18
N ASN A 38 0.24 -14.70 8.92
CA ASN A 38 -0.63 -15.52 9.75
C ASN A 38 -1.57 -16.36 8.85
N PRO A 39 -1.51 -17.71 8.93
CA PRO A 39 -2.28 -18.58 8.05
C PRO A 39 -3.79 -18.49 8.28
N ASP A 40 -4.25 -18.27 9.51
CA ASP A 40 -5.68 -18.15 9.83
C ASP A 40 -6.26 -16.85 9.26
N PHE A 41 -5.53 -15.75 9.41
CA PHE A 41 -5.93 -14.46 8.84
C PHE A 41 -5.98 -14.53 7.31
N LYS A 42 -4.96 -15.14 6.70
CA LYS A 42 -4.91 -15.34 5.26
C LYS A 42 -6.07 -16.22 4.76
N GLN A 43 -6.29 -17.37 5.40
CA GLN A 43 -7.38 -18.29 5.03
C GLN A 43 -8.75 -17.65 5.21
N PHE A 44 -8.94 -16.86 6.27
CA PHE A 44 -10.17 -16.08 6.48
C PHE A 44 -10.45 -15.17 5.28
N LEU A 45 -9.46 -14.38 4.85
CA LEU A 45 -9.60 -13.49 3.70
C LEU A 45 -9.86 -14.27 2.40
N GLU A 46 -9.11 -15.33 2.14
CA GLU A 46 -9.29 -16.16 0.94
C GLU A 46 -10.68 -16.80 0.89
N LYS A 47 -11.19 -17.26 2.04
CA LYS A 47 -12.53 -17.87 2.17
C LYS A 47 -13.64 -16.89 1.83
N TYR A 48 -13.61 -15.68 2.40
CA TYR A 48 -14.71 -14.73 2.25
C TYR A 48 -14.60 -13.86 1.00
N CYS A 49 -13.38 -13.55 0.55
CA CYS A 49 -13.16 -12.77 -0.68
C CYS A 49 -13.21 -13.63 -1.95
N LYS A 50 -13.17 -14.97 -1.85
CA LYS A 50 -13.14 -15.91 -2.99
C LYS A 50 -12.05 -15.59 -4.02
N ARG A 51 -10.94 -15.04 -3.54
CA ARG A 51 -9.76 -14.64 -4.33
C ARG A 51 -8.52 -15.13 -3.58
N ARG A 52 -7.47 -15.46 -4.33
CA ARG A 52 -6.19 -15.83 -3.73
C ARG A 52 -5.56 -14.58 -3.12
N VAL A 53 -5.05 -14.70 -1.89
CA VAL A 53 -4.38 -13.60 -1.21
C VAL A 53 -2.88 -13.71 -1.47
N PRO A 54 -2.24 -12.66 -2.01
CA PRO A 54 -0.80 -12.66 -2.24
C PRO A 54 -0.04 -12.71 -0.92
N ASP A 55 1.19 -13.22 -0.95
CA ASP A 55 2.09 -13.11 0.18
C ASP A 55 2.52 -11.65 0.40
N GLU A 56 2.98 -11.37 1.62
CA GLU A 56 3.43 -10.06 2.02
C GLU A 56 4.61 -9.53 1.17
N SER A 57 5.54 -10.40 0.75
CA SER A 57 6.65 -10.00 -0.10
C SER A 57 6.17 -9.56 -1.48
N THR A 58 5.20 -10.25 -2.07
CA THR A 58 4.57 -9.86 -3.34
C THR A 58 3.89 -8.50 -3.21
N LEU A 59 3.11 -8.26 -2.14
CA LEU A 59 2.49 -6.95 -1.91
C LEU A 59 3.53 -5.83 -1.79
N ARG A 60 4.57 -6.05 -0.98
CA ARG A 60 5.64 -5.07 -0.78
C ARG A 60 6.39 -4.73 -2.06
N LYS A 61 6.76 -5.74 -2.85
CA LYS A 61 7.57 -5.53 -4.07
C LYS A 61 6.76 -4.93 -5.21
N THR A 62 5.51 -5.33 -5.36
CA THR A 62 4.73 -5.02 -6.57
C THR A 62 3.77 -3.85 -6.38
N TYR A 63 3.17 -3.67 -5.20
CA TYR A 63 2.03 -2.75 -5.02
C TYR A 63 2.32 -1.58 -4.07
N VAL A 64 3.22 -1.71 -3.10
CA VAL A 64 3.54 -0.60 -2.16
C VAL A 64 4.07 0.63 -2.89
N THR A 65 5.00 0.46 -3.85
CA THR A 65 5.58 1.59 -4.60
C THR A 65 4.53 2.37 -5.40
N PRO A 66 3.64 1.72 -6.19
CA PRO A 66 2.51 2.40 -6.82
C PRO A 66 1.62 3.16 -5.83
N VAL A 67 1.24 2.54 -4.70
CA VAL A 67 0.36 3.17 -3.70
C VAL A 67 1.03 4.39 -3.07
N TYR A 68 2.32 4.30 -2.75
CA TYR A 68 3.10 5.43 -2.24
C TYR A 68 3.10 6.61 -3.22
N LYS A 69 3.36 6.35 -4.51
CA LYS A 69 3.36 7.38 -5.56
C LYS A 69 2.00 8.04 -5.71
N GLU A 70 0.92 7.26 -5.67
CA GLU A 70 -0.46 7.76 -5.70
C GLU A 70 -0.73 8.70 -4.51
N THR A 71 -0.42 8.27 -3.29
CA THR A 71 -0.60 9.08 -2.07
C THR A 71 0.23 10.37 -2.12
N MET A 72 1.49 10.29 -2.54
CA MET A 72 2.34 11.48 -2.70
C MET A 72 1.77 12.44 -3.74
N GLN A 73 1.21 11.93 -4.84
CA GLN A 73 0.58 12.76 -5.85
C GLN A 73 -0.69 13.43 -5.32
N GLN A 74 -1.49 12.72 -4.52
CA GLN A 74 -2.67 13.29 -3.85
C GLN A 74 -2.27 14.42 -2.90
N ILE A 75 -1.25 14.21 -2.07
CA ILE A 75 -0.72 15.25 -1.17
C ILE A 75 -0.25 16.47 -1.98
N LYS A 76 0.54 16.27 -3.05
CA LYS A 76 0.98 17.36 -3.93
C LYS A 76 -0.19 18.10 -4.58
N THR A 77 -1.24 17.38 -4.96
CA THR A 77 -2.44 17.97 -5.57
C THR A 77 -3.21 18.82 -4.55
N ILE A 78 -3.32 18.36 -3.30
CA ILE A 78 -3.94 19.10 -2.20
C ILE A 78 -3.14 20.38 -1.89
N ILE A 79 -1.81 20.28 -1.85
CA ILE A 79 -0.93 21.44 -1.65
C ILE A 79 -1.04 22.41 -2.84
N GLY A 80 -1.14 21.90 -4.08
CA GLY A 80 -1.28 22.72 -5.28
C GLY A 80 -0.16 23.73 -5.44
N ASN A 81 -0.52 24.99 -5.74
CA ASN A 81 0.41 26.13 -5.84
C ASN A 81 0.47 26.98 -4.56
N ASN A 82 0.08 26.42 -3.41
CA ASN A 82 0.10 27.15 -2.15
C ASN A 82 1.53 27.30 -1.61
N TYR A 83 1.77 28.36 -0.83
CA TYR A 83 3.04 28.54 -0.13
C TYR A 83 3.20 27.51 0.98
N MET A 84 4.38 26.89 1.05
CA MET A 84 4.77 26.02 2.16
C MET A 84 5.58 26.83 3.17
N TRP A 85 5.27 26.63 4.44
CA TRP A 85 6.08 27.15 5.54
C TRP A 85 6.66 25.98 6.32
N PHE A 86 7.94 26.09 6.66
CA PHE A 86 8.65 25.09 7.47
C PHE A 86 9.01 25.74 8.81
N ALA A 87 8.42 25.23 9.89
CA ALA A 87 8.93 25.45 11.24
C ALA A 87 9.97 24.37 11.53
N VAL A 88 11.02 24.75 12.23
CA VAL A 88 12.02 23.81 12.76
C VAL A 88 12.07 24.05 14.27
N ASP A 89 11.87 22.99 15.04
CA ASP A 89 11.88 23.06 16.50
C ASP A 89 13.15 22.43 17.05
N GLU A 90 13.92 23.20 17.83
CA GLU A 90 15.16 22.72 18.42
C GLU A 90 14.88 22.15 19.81
N THR A 91 15.22 20.87 19.99
CA THR A 91 15.13 20.19 21.28
C THR A 91 16.52 19.82 21.78
N THR A 92 16.76 19.99 23.07
CA THR A 92 18.00 19.56 23.72
C THR A 92 17.74 18.24 24.43
N ASP A 93 18.51 17.20 24.08
CA ASP A 93 18.39 15.93 24.76
C ASP A 93 19.00 15.97 26.18
N SER A 94 18.77 14.91 26.96
CA SER A 94 19.30 14.79 28.32
C SER A 94 20.83 14.77 28.40
N CYS A 95 21.52 14.59 27.27
CA CYS A 95 22.97 14.63 27.14
C CYS A 95 23.48 16.01 26.67
N GLY A 96 22.60 17.00 26.55
CA GLY A 96 22.96 18.37 26.13
C GLY A 96 23.20 18.51 24.63
N ARG A 97 22.79 17.54 23.80
CA ARG A 97 22.90 17.62 22.33
C ARG A 97 21.68 18.31 21.76
N PHE A 98 21.91 19.23 20.84
CA PHE A 98 20.88 19.95 20.12
C PHE A 98 20.43 19.14 18.91
N VAL A 99 19.13 18.90 18.79
CA VAL A 99 18.49 18.22 17.66
C VAL A 99 17.35 19.09 17.16
N ALA A 100 17.47 19.54 15.92
CA ALA A 100 16.39 20.17 15.18
C ALA A 100 15.42 19.09 14.66
N ASN A 101 14.14 19.20 15.02
CA ASN A 101 13.04 18.34 14.56
C ASN A 101 12.16 19.04 13.53
#